data_AF-A0A133KFM4-F1
#
_entry.id   AF-A0A133KFM4-F1
#
_cell.length_a   1.000
_cell.length_b   1.000
_cell.length_c   1.000
_cell.angle_alpha   90.00
_cell.angle_beta   90.00
_cell.angle_gamma   90.00
#
_symmetry.space_group_name_H-M   'P 1'
#
loop_
_entity.id
_entity.type
_entity.pdbx_description
1 polymer ?
#
loop_
_entity_poly.entity_id
_entity_poly.type
_entity_poly.pdbx_seq_one_letter_code
_entity_poly.pdbx_strand_id
1 'polypeptide(L)'
;MKNTKKDTIVNLLKKLKAKEPKKIDELLRSNQLALLEQKYNIALPDDYKIFLQNYDEIFFENDVSFKPIQKSPLTMKDGKQYFDGFFGIEDKNSITHFIESYKGRIPDCLIPIGECPGGNLICIGVKEPVLEKVFFWYHENEALAKLMINNNPPKDINLYWDNLFLVSNTFIDFLRLLSINEKDNKEDEVYDVQDIELLLDDDLLND
;
A
#
# COMPACT_ATOMS: atom_id res chain seq x y z
N MET A 1 12.14 -18.14 -18.06
CA MET A 1 12.18 -17.09 -17.01
C MET A 1 10.81 -16.43 -16.76
N LYS A 2 10.10 -15.89 -17.76
CA LYS A 2 8.76 -15.28 -17.54
C LYS A 2 7.73 -16.24 -16.91
N ASN A 3 7.64 -17.48 -17.42
CA ASN A 3 6.75 -18.49 -16.81
C ASN A 3 7.08 -18.76 -15.34
N THR A 4 8.37 -18.82 -14.99
CA THR A 4 8.83 -19.06 -13.63
C THR A 4 8.44 -17.94 -12.66
N LYS A 5 8.49 -16.66 -13.09
CA LYS A 5 8.05 -15.52 -12.28
C LYS A 5 6.52 -15.52 -12.10
N LYS A 6 5.76 -15.77 -13.16
CA LYS A 6 4.29 -15.90 -13.11
C LYS A 6 3.89 -17.00 -12.12
N ASP A 7 4.46 -18.19 -12.24
CA ASP A 7 4.16 -19.31 -11.34
C ASP A 7 4.48 -18.97 -9.88
N THR A 8 5.59 -18.26 -9.65
CA THR A 8 5.97 -17.81 -8.31
C THR A 8 4.94 -16.83 -7.72
N ILE A 9 4.53 -15.82 -8.49
CA ILE A 9 3.53 -14.83 -8.05
C ILE A 9 2.20 -15.52 -7.75
N VAL A 10 1.71 -16.38 -8.65
CA VAL A 10 0.48 -17.15 -8.46
C VAL A 10 0.55 -18.00 -7.19
N ASN A 11 1.65 -18.71 -6.98
CA ASN A 11 1.83 -19.55 -5.79
C ASN A 11 1.88 -18.74 -4.49
N LEU A 12 2.52 -17.57 -4.50
CA LEU A 12 2.55 -16.68 -3.33
C LEU A 12 1.16 -16.15 -2.99
N LEU A 13 0.40 -15.68 -3.99
CA LEU A 13 -0.94 -15.14 -3.79
C LEU A 13 -1.94 -16.22 -3.35
N LYS A 14 -1.83 -17.45 -3.87
CA LYS A 14 -2.61 -18.60 -3.40
C LYS A 14 -2.36 -18.93 -1.93
N LYS A 15 -1.10 -18.84 -1.46
CA LYS A 15 -0.78 -19.03 -0.02
C LYS A 15 -1.44 -17.98 0.87
N LEU A 16 -1.62 -16.77 0.34
CA LEU A 16 -2.34 -15.69 1.01
C LEU A 16 -3.86 -15.79 0.87
N LYS A 17 -4.37 -16.88 0.28
CA LYS A 17 -5.80 -17.09 0.00
C LYS A 17 -6.42 -15.92 -0.78
N ALA A 18 -5.64 -15.28 -1.66
CA ALA A 18 -6.17 -14.27 -2.55
C ALA A 18 -7.28 -14.88 -3.42
N LYS A 19 -8.34 -14.10 -3.68
CA LYS A 19 -9.41 -14.52 -4.59
C LYS A 19 -8.80 -14.82 -5.97
N GLU A 20 -9.31 -15.89 -6.58
CA GLU A 20 -8.91 -16.23 -7.94
C GLU A 20 -9.24 -15.08 -8.88
N PRO A 21 -8.35 -14.76 -9.81
CA PRO A 21 -8.50 -13.59 -10.65
C PRO A 21 -9.64 -13.77 -11.64
N LYS A 22 -10.29 -12.66 -11.99
CA LYS A 22 -11.22 -12.64 -13.11
C LYS A 22 -10.45 -12.97 -14.39
N LYS A 23 -11.10 -13.67 -15.33
CA LYS A 23 -10.48 -13.91 -16.64
C LYS A 23 -10.29 -12.58 -17.35
N ILE A 24 -9.04 -12.23 -17.61
CA ILE A 24 -8.64 -10.98 -18.27
C ILE A 24 -8.14 -11.31 -19.68
N ASP A 25 -8.49 -10.47 -20.65
CA ASP A 25 -7.92 -10.53 -21.99
C ASP A 25 -6.47 -10.01 -21.95
N GLU A 26 -5.51 -10.88 -22.27
CA GLU A 26 -4.08 -10.57 -22.17
C GLU A 26 -3.64 -9.43 -23.09
N LEU A 27 -4.25 -9.31 -24.28
CA LEU A 27 -3.92 -8.27 -25.25
C LEU A 27 -4.47 -6.91 -24.79
N LEU A 28 -5.72 -6.89 -24.33
CA LEU A 28 -6.32 -5.69 -23.73
C LEU A 28 -5.47 -5.19 -22.56
N ARG A 29 -5.08 -6.10 -21.66
CA ARG A 29 -4.29 -5.77 -20.48
C ARG A 29 -2.90 -5.24 -20.82
N SER A 30 -2.25 -5.84 -21.81
CA SER A 30 -0.93 -5.36 -22.27
C SER A 30 -1.03 -3.95 -22.87
N ASN A 31 -2.11 -3.65 -23.60
CA ASN A 31 -2.36 -2.30 -24.12
C ASN A 31 -2.65 -1.29 -23.01
N GLN A 32 -3.46 -1.65 -22.01
CA GLN A 32 -3.73 -0.80 -20.85
C GLN A 32 -2.45 -0.44 -20.08
N LEU A 33 -1.56 -1.42 -19.86
CA LEU A 33 -0.27 -1.21 -19.21
C LEU A 33 0.63 -0.25 -20.01
N ALA A 34 0.72 -0.44 -21.32
CA ALA A 34 1.51 0.44 -22.19
C ALA A 34 0.98 1.88 -22.19
N LEU A 35 -0.34 2.06 -22.21
CA LEU A 35 -0.98 3.38 -22.10
C LEU A 35 -0.73 4.03 -20.74
N LEU A 36 -0.72 3.25 -19.65
CA LEU A 36 -0.40 3.73 -18.31
C LEU A 36 1.06 4.24 -18.23
N GLU A 37 2.01 3.43 -18.72
CA GLU A 37 3.43 3.80 -18.80
C GLU A 37 3.64 5.08 -19.62
N GLN A 38 2.98 5.18 -20.78
CA GLN A 38 3.04 6.35 -21.65
C GLN A 38 2.43 7.60 -20.99
N LYS A 39 1.24 7.47 -20.37
CA LYS A 39 0.50 8.59 -19.78
C LYS A 39 1.31 9.29 -18.69
N TYR A 40 1.98 8.51 -17.85
CA TYR A 40 2.72 9.03 -16.70
C TYR A 40 4.23 9.15 -16.94
N ASN A 41 4.71 8.76 -18.13
CA ASN A 41 6.13 8.68 -18.45
C ASN A 41 6.91 7.88 -17.38
N ILE A 42 6.46 6.65 -17.14
CA ILE A 42 6.96 5.74 -16.10
C ILE A 42 7.35 4.39 -16.71
N ALA A 43 8.17 3.63 -15.99
CA ALA A 43 8.49 2.24 -16.32
C ALA A 43 7.98 1.31 -15.21
N LEU A 44 7.02 0.45 -15.51
CA LEU A 44 6.50 -0.53 -14.56
C LEU A 44 7.44 -1.73 -14.48
N PRO A 45 7.83 -2.15 -13.25
CA PRO A 45 8.65 -3.35 -13.06
C PRO A 45 8.01 -4.60 -13.68
N ASP A 46 8.85 -5.48 -14.23
CA ASP A 46 8.39 -6.65 -14.97
C ASP A 46 7.56 -7.62 -14.13
N ASP A 47 7.92 -7.82 -12.86
CA ASP A 47 7.17 -8.66 -11.92
C ASP A 47 5.83 -8.02 -11.51
N TYR A 48 5.78 -6.70 -11.34
CA TYR A 48 4.54 -5.99 -11.10
C TYR A 48 3.60 -6.01 -12.32
N LYS A 49 4.13 -5.88 -13.55
CA LYS A 49 3.33 -6.09 -14.78
C LYS A 49 2.75 -7.50 -14.85
N ILE A 50 3.53 -8.53 -14.48
CA ILE A 50 3.02 -9.91 -14.43
C ILE A 50 1.88 -10.02 -13.41
N PHE A 51 1.99 -9.38 -12.25
CA PHE A 51 0.89 -9.32 -11.29
C PHE A 51 -0.37 -8.69 -11.90
N LEU A 52 -0.26 -7.48 -12.47
CA LEU A 52 -1.40 -6.79 -13.08
C LEU A 52 -2.02 -7.57 -14.24
N GLN A 53 -1.21 -8.34 -14.98
CA GLN A 53 -1.69 -9.21 -16.05
C GLN A 53 -2.51 -10.41 -15.57
N ASN A 54 -2.24 -10.89 -14.36
CA ASN A 54 -2.82 -12.14 -13.87
C ASN A 54 -3.84 -11.95 -12.76
N TYR A 55 -3.75 -10.87 -11.96
CA TYR A 55 -4.64 -10.61 -10.84
C TYR A 55 -5.35 -9.26 -10.91
N ASP A 56 -4.72 -8.27 -11.55
CA ASP A 56 -5.19 -6.88 -11.57
C ASP A 56 -5.24 -6.25 -10.18
N GLU A 57 -6.29 -6.53 -9.41
CA GLU A 57 -6.52 -6.07 -8.05
C GLU A 57 -6.57 -7.23 -7.06
N ILE A 58 -6.19 -6.99 -5.80
CA ILE A 58 -6.43 -7.93 -4.71
C ILE A 58 -6.71 -7.14 -3.44
N PHE A 59 -7.83 -7.42 -2.76
CA PHE A 59 -8.02 -7.03 -1.37
C PHE A 59 -8.23 -8.29 -0.54
N PHE A 60 -7.44 -8.43 0.53
CA PHE A 60 -7.42 -9.65 1.33
C PHE A 60 -8.57 -9.65 2.32
N GLU A 61 -9.29 -10.78 2.41
CA GLU A 61 -10.31 -10.99 3.45
C GLU A 61 -9.70 -11.49 4.77
N ASN A 62 -8.46 -11.99 4.73
CA ASN A 62 -7.72 -12.41 5.90
C ASN A 62 -6.83 -11.25 6.37
N ASP A 63 -6.49 -11.23 7.66
CA ASP A 63 -5.52 -10.28 8.20
C ASP A 63 -4.14 -10.58 7.62
N VAL A 64 -3.70 -9.78 6.64
CA VAL A 64 -2.40 -9.91 6.01
C VAL A 64 -1.44 -8.86 6.56
N SER A 65 -0.20 -9.26 6.77
CA SER A 65 0.88 -8.37 7.18
C SER A 65 2.18 -8.67 6.43
N PHE A 66 3.10 -7.72 6.45
CA PHE A 66 4.46 -7.86 5.92
C PHE A 66 5.51 -7.43 6.93
N LYS A 67 6.73 -7.93 6.77
CA LYS A 67 7.91 -7.51 7.53
C LYS A 67 8.87 -6.69 6.65
N PRO A 68 8.87 -5.34 6.71
CA PRO A 68 9.67 -4.50 5.83
C PRO A 68 11.17 -4.57 6.14
N ILE A 69 12.01 -4.21 5.16
CA ILE A 69 13.46 -4.00 5.35
C ILE A 69 13.73 -2.89 6.36
N GLN A 70 13.05 -1.76 6.23
CA GLN A 70 13.14 -0.60 7.11
C GLN A 70 11.88 -0.49 7.98
N LYS A 71 12.06 -0.36 9.29
CA LYS A 71 10.94 -0.14 10.21
C LYS A 71 10.37 1.26 10.04
N SER A 72 9.04 1.35 10.08
CA SER A 72 8.30 2.60 10.18
C SER A 72 7.77 2.80 11.61
N PRO A 73 7.20 3.98 11.94
CA PRO A 73 6.51 4.19 13.21
C PRO A 73 5.36 3.21 13.48
N LEU A 74 4.80 2.58 12.44
CA LEU A 74 3.71 1.60 12.56
C LEU A 74 4.19 0.15 12.60
N THR A 75 5.51 -0.09 12.56
CA THR A 75 6.03 -1.45 12.71
C THR A 75 5.76 -1.98 14.13
N MET A 76 4.99 -3.06 14.21
CA MET A 76 4.61 -3.74 15.45
C MET A 76 5.83 -4.37 16.16
N LYS A 77 5.63 -4.83 17.40
CA LYS A 77 6.70 -5.46 18.22
C LYS A 77 7.33 -6.68 17.55
N ASP A 78 6.54 -7.45 16.80
CA ASP A 78 6.99 -8.62 16.02
C ASP A 78 7.71 -8.24 14.71
N GLY A 79 7.78 -6.95 14.40
CA GLY A 79 8.40 -6.40 13.21
C GLY A 79 7.48 -6.30 12.00
N LYS A 80 6.17 -6.56 12.14
CA LYS A 80 5.23 -6.57 11.02
C LYS A 80 4.41 -5.28 10.90
N GLN A 81 3.77 -5.11 9.75
CA GLN A 81 2.80 -4.05 9.44
C GLN A 81 1.63 -4.66 8.67
N TYR A 82 0.41 -4.18 8.91
CA TYR A 82 -0.79 -4.62 8.20
C TYR A 82 -0.82 -4.13 6.75
N PHE A 83 -1.46 -4.91 5.89
CA PHE A 83 -1.63 -4.61 4.47
C PHE A 83 -2.99 -5.11 3.98
N ASP A 84 -3.76 -4.21 3.36
CA ASP A 84 -5.15 -4.49 2.99
C ASP A 84 -5.24 -5.08 1.57
N GLY A 85 -4.43 -4.56 0.64
CA GLY A 85 -4.53 -5.00 -0.74
C GLY A 85 -3.75 -4.17 -1.76
N PHE A 86 -3.78 -4.66 -2.99
CA PHE A 86 -3.23 -4.05 -4.19
C PHE A 86 -4.32 -3.43 -5.06
N PHE A 87 -4.04 -2.23 -5.57
CA PHE A 87 -4.90 -1.54 -6.53
C PHE A 87 -4.80 -2.17 -7.92
N GLY A 88 -5.94 -2.26 -8.61
CA GLY A 88 -6.01 -2.64 -10.02
C GLY A 88 -5.88 -1.45 -10.97
N ILE A 89 -5.90 -1.74 -12.26
CA ILE A 89 -5.92 -0.72 -13.33
C ILE A 89 -7.36 -0.31 -13.66
N GLU A 90 -8.31 -1.21 -13.45
CA GLU A 90 -9.73 -1.00 -13.73
C GLU A 90 -10.45 -0.44 -12.48
N ASP A 91 -11.61 0.20 -12.71
CA ASP A 91 -12.49 0.76 -11.67
C ASP A 91 -12.09 2.13 -11.05
N LYS A 92 -12.99 2.66 -10.22
CA LYS A 92 -12.92 3.98 -9.57
C LYS A 92 -11.76 4.10 -8.59
N ASN A 93 -11.35 3.00 -7.97
CA ASN A 93 -10.21 2.93 -7.04
C ASN A 93 -8.96 2.34 -7.71
N SER A 94 -8.72 2.72 -8.97
CA SER A 94 -7.58 2.24 -9.75
C SER A 94 -6.27 2.94 -9.40
N ILE A 95 -5.15 2.33 -9.79
CA ILE A 95 -3.81 2.95 -9.74
C ILE A 95 -3.82 4.36 -10.35
N THR A 96 -4.52 4.54 -11.47
CA THR A 96 -4.66 5.86 -12.12
C THR A 96 -5.34 6.88 -11.19
N HIS A 97 -6.41 6.47 -10.50
CA HIS A 97 -7.07 7.33 -9.52
C HIS A 97 -6.11 7.73 -8.39
N PHE A 98 -5.39 6.76 -7.83
CA PHE A 98 -4.45 7.03 -6.74
C PHE A 98 -3.23 7.86 -7.16
N ILE A 99 -2.70 7.68 -8.38
CA ILE A 99 -1.65 8.56 -8.92
C ILE A 99 -2.12 10.02 -8.96
N GLU A 100 -3.34 10.27 -9.45
CA GLU A 100 -3.86 11.65 -9.51
C GLU A 100 -4.19 12.21 -8.12
N SER A 101 -4.79 11.40 -7.24
CA SER A 101 -5.18 11.82 -5.88
C SER A 101 -3.98 12.16 -4.98
N TYR A 102 -2.82 11.55 -5.23
CA TYR A 102 -1.58 11.77 -4.47
C TYR A 102 -0.53 12.58 -5.24
N LYS A 103 -0.91 13.17 -6.38
CA LYS A 103 -0.02 14.03 -7.16
C LYS A 103 0.49 15.20 -6.32
N GLY A 104 1.82 15.36 -6.27
CA GLY A 104 2.45 16.39 -5.43
C GLY A 104 2.57 16.03 -3.94
N ARG A 105 2.14 14.83 -3.52
CA ARG A 105 2.26 14.30 -2.14
C ARG A 105 3.22 13.11 -2.04
N ILE A 106 3.50 12.47 -3.17
CA ILE A 106 4.44 11.35 -3.31
C ILE A 106 5.49 11.76 -4.36
N PRO A 107 6.78 11.45 -4.17
CA PRO A 107 7.81 11.66 -5.20
C PRO A 107 7.43 11.04 -6.55
N ASP A 108 7.67 11.75 -7.65
CA ASP A 108 7.25 11.37 -9.01
C ASP A 108 7.99 10.13 -9.58
N CYS A 109 8.99 9.63 -8.84
CA CYS A 109 9.66 8.36 -9.11
C CYS A 109 8.93 7.15 -8.51
N LEU A 110 7.87 7.38 -7.74
CA LEU A 110 7.04 6.37 -7.11
C LEU A 110 5.59 6.48 -7.59
N ILE A 111 4.88 5.35 -7.61
CA ILE A 111 3.41 5.34 -7.72
C ILE A 111 2.80 4.49 -6.61
N PRO A 112 1.61 4.84 -6.12
CA PRO A 112 0.87 4.00 -5.18
C PRO A 112 0.34 2.74 -5.88
N ILE A 113 0.52 1.59 -5.24
CA ILE A 113 0.12 0.27 -5.76
C ILE A 113 -0.72 -0.55 -4.79
N GLY A 114 -0.84 -0.12 -3.54
CA GLY A 114 -1.67 -0.81 -2.55
C GLY A 114 -1.93 0.03 -1.31
N GLU A 115 -2.86 -0.46 -0.49
CA GLU A 115 -3.39 0.20 0.69
C GLU A 115 -2.93 -0.49 1.97
N CYS A 116 -2.63 0.34 2.97
CA CYS A 116 -2.44 -0.05 4.35
C CYS A 116 -3.42 0.75 5.24
N PRO A 117 -3.79 0.22 6.42
CA PRO A 117 -4.71 0.90 7.32
C PRO A 117 -4.26 2.31 7.68
N GLY A 118 -5.21 3.23 7.90
CA GLY A 118 -4.93 4.62 8.30
C GLY A 118 -4.56 5.56 7.14
N GLY A 119 -4.97 5.23 5.91
CA GLY A 119 -4.64 6.04 4.73
C GLY A 119 -3.19 5.90 4.26
N ASN A 120 -2.49 4.90 4.78
CA ASN A 120 -1.12 4.57 4.42
C ASN A 120 -1.08 3.80 3.10
N LEU A 121 0.06 3.85 2.40
CA LEU A 121 0.17 3.28 1.06
C LEU A 121 1.42 2.43 0.91
N ILE A 122 1.32 1.41 0.06
CA ILE A 122 2.48 0.77 -0.56
C ILE A 122 2.71 1.42 -1.92
N CYS A 123 3.93 1.88 -2.14
CA CYS A 123 4.37 2.51 -3.37
C CYS A 123 5.47 1.68 -4.05
N ILE A 124 5.56 1.74 -5.37
CA ILE A 124 6.63 1.10 -6.15
C ILE A 124 7.42 2.13 -6.94
N GLY A 125 8.73 1.94 -7.03
CA GLY A 125 9.61 2.74 -7.86
C GLY A 125 9.44 2.44 -9.33
N VAL A 126 9.24 3.49 -10.11
CA VAL A 126 8.98 3.44 -11.56
C VAL A 126 9.94 4.31 -12.37
N LYS A 127 10.91 4.93 -11.69
CA LYS A 127 12.03 5.68 -12.28
C LYS A 127 13.29 5.47 -11.43
N GLU A 128 14.45 5.58 -12.07
CA GLU A 128 15.74 5.58 -11.38
C GLU A 128 15.83 6.74 -10.36
N PRO A 129 16.58 6.59 -9.25
CA PRO A 129 17.44 5.46 -8.89
C PRO A 129 16.73 4.38 -8.04
N VAL A 130 15.40 4.46 -7.94
CA VAL A 130 14.60 3.59 -7.06
C VAL A 130 13.70 2.63 -7.84
N LEU A 131 13.89 2.52 -9.16
CA LEU A 131 13.14 1.64 -10.03
C LEU A 131 13.05 0.25 -9.38
N GLU A 132 11.85 -0.33 -9.39
CA GLU A 132 11.50 -1.66 -8.84
C GLU A 132 11.40 -1.79 -7.31
N LYS A 133 12.00 -0.88 -6.55
CA LYS A 133 11.93 -0.91 -5.08
C LYS A 133 10.54 -0.59 -4.58
N VAL A 134 10.14 -1.24 -3.48
CA VAL A 134 8.83 -1.05 -2.84
C VAL A 134 9.00 -0.29 -1.54
N PHE A 135 8.17 0.73 -1.32
CA PHE A 135 8.19 1.60 -0.15
C PHE A 135 6.85 1.61 0.55
N PHE A 136 6.88 1.75 1.86
CA PHE A 136 5.75 2.12 2.68
C PHE A 136 5.74 3.64 2.81
N TRP A 137 4.63 4.27 2.46
CA TRP A 137 4.41 5.70 2.59
C TRP A 137 3.51 5.95 3.80
N TYR A 138 4.06 6.64 4.80
CA TYR A 138 3.42 6.93 6.07
C TYR A 138 2.63 8.24 6.00
N HIS A 139 1.31 8.16 6.05
CA HIS A 139 0.38 9.27 5.84
C HIS A 139 0.57 10.40 6.86
N GLU A 140 0.69 10.05 8.14
CA GLU A 140 0.74 11.01 9.24
C GLU A 140 2.03 11.85 9.25
N ASN A 141 3.06 11.43 8.50
CA ASN A 141 4.31 12.18 8.35
C ASN A 141 4.48 12.77 6.94
N GLU A 142 3.42 12.88 6.13
CA GLU A 142 3.55 13.47 4.79
C GLU A 142 3.94 14.96 4.81
N ALA A 143 4.43 15.47 3.69
CA ALA A 143 4.88 16.87 3.58
C ALA A 143 3.76 17.88 3.90
N LEU A 144 2.52 17.61 3.47
CA LEU A 144 1.38 18.48 3.80
C LEU A 144 1.07 18.50 5.31
N ALA A 145 1.14 17.35 5.98
CA ALA A 145 0.99 17.26 7.43
C ALA A 145 2.07 18.06 8.16
N LYS A 146 3.31 18.08 7.66
CA LYS A 146 4.39 18.91 8.21
C LYS A 146 4.10 20.41 8.09
N LEU A 147 3.55 20.86 6.96
CA LEU A 147 3.18 22.26 6.79
C LEU A 147 2.13 22.72 7.82
N MET A 148 1.18 21.84 8.17
CA MET A 148 0.12 22.16 9.14
C MET A 148 0.64 22.39 10.57
N ILE A 149 1.79 21.82 10.92
CA ILE A 149 2.43 21.97 12.24
C ILE A 149 3.60 22.97 12.22
N ASN A 150 3.59 23.92 11.28
CA ASN A 150 4.62 24.96 11.11
C ASN A 150 6.05 24.42 10.91
N ASN A 151 6.19 23.21 10.35
CA ASN A 151 7.47 22.75 9.81
C ASN A 151 7.61 23.20 8.35
N ASN A 152 8.85 23.26 7.87
CA ASN A 152 9.18 23.67 6.51
C ASN A 152 9.76 22.49 5.71
N PRO A 153 8.93 21.54 5.24
CA PRO A 153 9.40 20.52 4.31
C PRO A 153 9.87 21.17 3.00
N PRO A 154 10.69 20.46 2.19
CA PRO A 154 11.04 20.91 0.85
C PRO A 154 9.80 21.21 0.02
N LYS A 155 9.85 22.28 -0.78
CA LYS A 155 8.78 22.61 -1.72
C LYS A 155 8.66 21.62 -2.86
N ASP A 156 9.79 21.04 -3.27
CA ASP A 156 9.82 19.97 -4.27
C ASP A 156 9.56 18.63 -3.56
N ILE A 157 8.43 18.01 -3.91
CA ILE A 157 8.04 16.72 -3.32
C ILE A 157 9.08 15.63 -3.58
N ASN A 158 9.83 15.73 -4.69
CA ASN A 158 10.87 14.75 -5.03
C ASN A 158 12.06 14.74 -4.05
N LEU A 159 12.17 15.78 -3.22
CA LEU A 159 13.17 15.89 -2.16
C LEU A 159 12.66 15.42 -0.79
N TYR A 160 11.38 15.07 -0.66
CA TYR A 160 10.78 14.66 0.61
C TYR A 160 10.71 13.12 0.75
N TRP A 161 11.52 12.57 1.64
CA TRP A 161 11.64 11.12 1.87
C TRP A 161 11.39 10.70 3.33
N ASP A 162 11.08 11.65 4.21
CA ASP A 162 10.98 11.44 5.66
C ASP A 162 9.83 10.50 6.07
N ASN A 163 8.88 10.26 5.17
CA ASN A 163 7.76 9.35 5.40
C ASN A 163 7.78 8.10 4.50
N LEU A 164 8.90 7.84 3.83
CA LEU A 164 9.09 6.68 2.97
C LEU A 164 10.05 5.68 3.63
N PHE A 165 9.61 4.43 3.73
CA PHE A 165 10.36 3.36 4.37
C PHE A 165 10.52 2.21 3.40
N LEU A 166 11.76 1.77 3.14
CA LEU A 166 12.01 0.67 2.21
C LEU A 166 11.38 -0.63 2.72
N VAL A 167 10.48 -1.22 1.93
CA VAL A 167 9.81 -2.49 2.24
C VAL A 167 10.58 -3.66 1.64
N SER A 168 10.92 -3.56 0.35
CA SER A 168 11.64 -4.61 -0.37
C SER A 168 12.32 -4.05 -1.62
N ASN A 169 13.23 -4.83 -2.22
CA ASN A 169 13.95 -4.41 -3.43
C ASN A 169 13.15 -4.64 -4.72
N THR A 170 12.19 -5.55 -4.73
CA THR A 170 11.38 -5.90 -5.91
C THR A 170 9.95 -6.21 -5.49
N PHE A 171 8.98 -6.13 -6.41
CA PHE A 171 7.60 -6.48 -6.10
C PHE A 171 7.45 -7.95 -5.69
N ILE A 172 8.17 -8.87 -6.32
CA ILE A 172 8.13 -10.29 -5.95
C ILE A 172 8.74 -10.55 -4.56
N ASP A 173 9.76 -9.77 -4.17
CA ASP A 173 10.28 -9.82 -2.80
C ASP A 173 9.26 -9.28 -1.80
N PHE A 174 8.51 -8.23 -2.14
CA PHE A 174 7.40 -7.78 -1.30
C PHE A 174 6.38 -8.89 -1.08
N LEU A 175 5.95 -9.59 -2.14
CA LEU A 175 5.02 -10.72 -2.01
C LEU A 175 5.55 -11.84 -1.10
N ARG A 176 6.87 -12.05 -1.05
CA ARG A 176 7.50 -13.04 -0.15
C ARG A 176 7.49 -12.62 1.32
N LEU A 177 7.36 -11.33 1.59
CA LEU A 177 7.29 -10.80 2.95
C LEU A 177 5.88 -10.86 3.52
N LEU A 178 4.86 -11.05 2.69
CA LEU A 178 3.46 -11.14 3.11
C LEU A 178 3.17 -12.48 3.81
N SER A 179 2.37 -12.40 4.87
CA SER A 179 1.87 -13.55 5.62
C SER A 179 0.47 -13.28 6.16
N ILE A 180 -0.35 -14.33 6.25
CA ILE A 180 -1.60 -14.27 7.01
C ILE A 180 -1.24 -14.28 8.49
N ASN A 181 -1.76 -13.33 9.25
CA ASN A 181 -1.72 -13.37 10.70
C ASN A 181 -2.69 -14.45 11.15
N GLU A 182 -2.20 -15.42 11.91
CA GLU A 182 -3.09 -16.31 12.63
C GLU A 182 -3.87 -15.46 13.62
N LYS A 183 -5.21 -15.61 13.61
CA LYS A 183 -6.01 -15.02 14.68
C LYS A 183 -5.51 -15.66 15.97
N ASP A 184 -4.87 -14.86 16.83
CA ASP A 184 -4.77 -15.22 18.24
C ASP A 184 -6.22 -15.51 18.65
N ASN A 185 -6.52 -16.76 19.04
CA ASN A 185 -7.76 -17.09 19.75
C ASN A 185 -7.71 -16.44 21.15
N LYS A 186 -7.55 -15.13 21.20
CA LYS A 186 -7.85 -14.33 22.37
C LYS A 186 -9.23 -13.82 22.09
N GLU A 187 -10.18 -14.43 22.80
CA GLU A 187 -11.56 -13.98 22.91
C GLU A 187 -11.59 -12.45 22.81
N ASP A 188 -12.44 -11.93 21.94
CA ASP A 188 -12.81 -10.53 21.96
C ASP A 188 -13.10 -10.20 23.43
N GLU A 189 -12.21 -9.46 24.09
CA GLU A 189 -12.57 -8.77 25.31
C GLU A 189 -13.68 -7.83 24.88
N VAL A 190 -14.92 -8.31 25.05
CA VAL A 190 -16.12 -7.49 25.02
C VAL A 190 -15.87 -6.45 26.09
N TYR A 191 -15.38 -5.28 25.69
CA TYR A 191 -15.50 -4.10 26.52
C TYR A 191 -16.99 -3.93 26.74
N ASP A 192 -17.44 -4.29 27.93
CA ASP A 192 -18.81 -4.06 28.34
C ASP A 192 -18.99 -2.54 28.33
N VAL A 193 -19.68 -2.02 27.32
CA VAL A 193 -19.95 -0.59 27.14
C VAL A 193 -20.96 -0.08 28.19
N GLN A 194 -21.21 -0.87 29.25
CA GLN A 194 -22.13 -0.55 30.33
C GLN A 194 -21.54 0.33 31.42
N ASP A 195 -20.21 0.54 31.46
CA ASP A 195 -19.56 1.38 32.50
C ASP A 195 -18.77 2.57 31.93
N ILE A 196 -19.27 3.23 30.87
CA ILE A 196 -18.88 4.62 30.61
C ILE A 196 -19.88 5.53 31.34
N GLU A 197 -19.63 5.81 32.62
CA GLU A 197 -20.19 6.99 33.26
C GLU A 197 -19.61 8.22 32.54
N LEU A 198 -20.41 8.80 31.64
CA LEU A 198 -20.21 10.15 31.15
C LEU A 198 -20.33 11.09 32.35
N LEU A 199 -19.20 11.40 32.99
CA LEU A 199 -19.07 12.58 33.85
C LEU A 199 -19.21 13.81 32.95
N LEU A 200 -20.45 14.23 32.74
CA LEU A 200 -20.76 15.57 32.29
C LEU A 200 -20.47 16.49 33.47
N ASP A 201 -19.38 17.26 33.37
CA ASP A 201 -19.16 18.39 34.28
C ASP A 201 -20.35 19.36 34.12
N ASP A 202 -21.18 19.48 35.17
CA ASP A 202 -22.35 20.36 35.25
C ASP A 202 -22.01 21.86 35.24
N ASP A 203 -20.77 22.24 34.93
CA ASP A 203 -20.27 23.63 34.95
C ASP A 203 -20.63 24.46 33.70
N LEU A 204 -21.59 24.02 32.87
CA LEU A 204 -21.98 24.71 31.64
C LEU A 204 -23.45 25.17 31.58
N LEU A 205 -24.15 25.21 32.72
CA LEU A 205 -25.46 25.85 32.84
C LEU A 205 -25.49 26.87 33.98
N ASN A 206 -24.77 27.98 33.79
CA ASN A 206 -25.08 29.24 34.46
C ASN A 206 -25.24 30.32 33.39
N ASP A 207 -26.49 30.57 33.00
CA ASP A 207 -27.00 31.86 32.53
C ASP A 207 -28.33 32.15 33.25
#